data_AF-A0A424WIK9-F1
#
_entry.id   AF-A0A424WIK9-F1
#
_cell.length_a   1.000
_cell.length_b   1.000
_cell.length_c   1.000
_cell.angle_alpha   90.00
_cell.angle_beta   90.00
_cell.angle_gamma   90.00
#
_symmetry.space_group_name_H-M   'P 1'
#
loop_
_entity.id
_entity.type
_entity.pdbx_description
1 polymer ?
#
loop_
_entity_poly.entity_id
_entity_poly.type
_entity_poly.pdbx_seq_one_letter_code
_entity_poly.pdbx_strand_id
1 'polypeptide(L)'
;MESNPNAGESVTRNAPLRDLLAMLHLFPAAADGHIDVAAVDPQLLLTLASRLDLTLGSLLQGIAGIGALLASVPMEETGEAVEIRRTIPSVGALLADLGEVLIYAYELSLACQPNLADYAP
;
A
#
# COMPACT_ATOMS: atom_id res chain seq x y z
N MET A 1 16.45 -20.70 34.05
CA MET A 1 17.14 -20.22 32.83
C MET A 1 16.46 -20.91 31.67
N GLU A 2 15.27 -20.42 31.32
CA GLU A 2 14.45 -21.00 30.26
C GLU A 2 14.84 -20.32 28.95
N SER A 3 15.50 -21.09 28.08
CA SER A 3 15.89 -20.67 26.75
C SER A 3 14.62 -20.45 25.92
N ASN A 4 14.35 -19.20 25.55
CA ASN A 4 13.28 -18.83 24.63
C ASN A 4 13.53 -19.48 23.25
N PRO A 5 12.70 -20.41 22.78
CA PRO A 5 12.92 -21.11 21.50
C PRO A 5 12.58 -20.26 20.27
N ASN A 6 12.21 -18.98 20.43
CA ASN A 6 11.79 -18.14 19.30
C ASN A 6 12.87 -17.16 18.80
N ALA A 7 14.14 -17.43 19.11
CA ALA A 7 15.26 -16.71 18.54
C ALA A 7 15.60 -17.26 17.14
N GLY A 8 14.90 -16.77 16.11
CA GLY A 8 15.42 -16.89 14.74
C GLY A 8 14.46 -17.35 13.65
N GLU A 9 13.14 -17.37 13.85
CA GLU A 9 12.25 -17.26 12.70
C GLU A 9 12.34 -15.82 12.19
N SER A 10 13.16 -15.59 11.17
CA SER A 10 13.00 -14.42 10.31
C SER A 10 11.63 -14.54 9.69
N VAL A 11 10.60 -14.03 10.40
CA VAL A 11 9.30 -13.73 9.81
C VAL A 11 9.66 -12.89 8.60
N THR A 12 9.59 -13.49 7.41
CA THR A 12 9.72 -12.77 6.16
C THR A 12 8.67 -11.68 6.23
N ARG A 13 9.11 -10.47 6.57
CA ARG A 13 8.23 -9.35 6.83
C ARG A 13 7.51 -9.11 5.52
N ASN A 14 6.25 -9.54 5.43
CA ASN A 14 5.43 -9.30 4.27
C ASN A 14 5.37 -7.77 4.13
N ALA A 15 5.94 -7.26 3.04
CA ALA A 15 6.05 -5.82 2.80
C ALA A 15 5.43 -5.51 1.44
N PRO A 16 4.09 -5.63 1.30
CA PRO A 16 3.41 -5.58 0.01
C PRO A 16 3.76 -4.33 -0.80
N LEU A 17 3.77 -3.16 -0.15
CA LEU A 17 4.10 -1.90 -0.81
C LEU A 17 5.54 -1.87 -1.33
N ARG A 18 6.51 -2.37 -0.55
CA ARG A 18 7.91 -2.45 -0.98
C ARG A 18 8.05 -3.40 -2.17
N ASP A 19 7.41 -4.55 -2.09
CA ASP A 19 7.46 -5.58 -3.12
C ASP A 19 6.78 -5.11 -4.42
N LEU A 20 5.67 -4.36 -4.31
CA LEU A 20 5.01 -3.69 -5.43
C LEU A 20 5.96 -2.68 -6.08
N LEU A 21 6.52 -1.74 -5.30
CA LEU A 21 7.44 -0.71 -5.81
C LEU A 21 8.67 -1.33 -6.49
N ALA A 22 9.21 -2.41 -5.94
CA ALA A 22 10.32 -3.14 -6.54
C ALA A 22 9.93 -3.77 -7.89
N MET A 23 8.66 -4.15 -8.09
CA MET A 23 8.22 -4.71 -9.36
C MET A 23 7.97 -3.66 -10.44
N LEU A 24 7.53 -2.44 -10.06
CA LEU A 24 7.12 -1.41 -11.01
C LEU A 24 8.21 -1.06 -12.04
N HIS A 25 9.49 -1.19 -11.71
CA HIS A 25 10.59 -0.92 -12.64
C HIS A 25 10.69 -1.94 -13.79
N LEU A 26 10.00 -3.08 -13.71
CA LEU A 26 10.02 -4.13 -14.73
C LEU A 26 9.01 -3.85 -15.86
N PHE A 27 8.13 -2.86 -15.69
CA PHE A 27 7.06 -2.59 -16.62
C PHE A 27 7.47 -1.51 -17.63
N PRO A 28 7.07 -1.66 -18.90
CA PRO A 28 7.21 -0.61 -19.89
C PRO A 28 6.35 0.60 -19.49
N ALA A 29 6.90 1.79 -19.68
CA ALA A 29 6.18 3.05 -19.51
C ALA A 29 5.60 3.50 -20.86
N ALA A 30 4.33 3.87 -20.86
CA ALA A 30 3.66 4.57 -21.94
C ALA A 30 4.17 6.03 -22.04
N ALA A 31 3.78 6.73 -23.10
CA ALA A 31 4.23 8.09 -23.39
C ALA A 31 3.80 9.13 -22.32
N ASP A 32 2.76 8.82 -21.55
CA ASP A 32 2.26 9.60 -20.42
C ASP A 32 2.93 9.24 -19.08
N GLY A 33 3.83 8.26 -19.06
CA GLY A 33 4.53 7.80 -17.87
C GLY A 33 3.78 6.74 -17.06
N HIS A 34 2.59 6.32 -17.49
CA HIS A 34 1.87 5.20 -16.89
C HIS A 34 2.40 3.85 -17.39
N ILE A 35 2.03 2.76 -16.72
CA ILE A 35 2.39 1.42 -17.16
C ILE A 35 1.63 1.08 -18.45
N ASP A 36 2.36 0.69 -19.50
CA ASP A 36 1.76 0.17 -20.73
C ASP A 36 1.32 -1.28 -20.52
N VAL A 37 0.17 -1.47 -19.88
CA VAL A 37 -0.36 -2.79 -19.51
C VAL A 37 -0.51 -3.71 -20.73
N ALA A 38 -0.83 -3.17 -21.91
CA ALA A 38 -1.02 -3.97 -23.13
C ALA A 38 0.29 -4.54 -23.69
N ALA A 39 1.43 -3.93 -23.38
CA ALA A 39 2.75 -4.37 -23.82
C ALA A 39 3.44 -5.33 -22.83
N VAL A 40 2.80 -5.67 -21.72
CA VAL A 40 3.39 -6.47 -20.64
C VAL A 40 3.09 -7.95 -20.83
N ASP A 41 4.07 -8.80 -20.49
CA ASP A 41 3.89 -10.24 -20.42
C ASP A 41 2.75 -10.63 -19.44
N PRO A 42 1.80 -11.49 -19.84
CA PRO A 42 0.67 -11.87 -18.99
C PRO A 42 1.04 -12.50 -17.64
N GLN A 43 2.14 -13.25 -17.51
CA GLN A 43 2.58 -13.76 -16.19
C GLN A 43 3.02 -12.61 -15.28
N LEU A 44 3.70 -11.61 -15.85
CA LEU A 44 4.12 -10.43 -15.09
C LEU A 44 2.92 -9.58 -14.67
N LEU A 45 1.90 -9.46 -15.53
CA LEU A 45 0.61 -8.82 -15.17
C LEU A 45 -0.14 -9.57 -14.08
N LEU A 46 -0.18 -10.91 -14.13
CA LEU A 46 -0.80 -11.71 -13.09
C LEU A 46 -0.10 -11.50 -11.73
N THR A 47 1.23 -11.45 -11.77
CA THR A 47 2.03 -11.17 -10.57
C THR A 47 1.77 -9.75 -10.05
N LEU A 48 1.66 -8.76 -10.94
CA LEU A 48 1.31 -7.38 -10.59
C LEU A 48 -0.06 -7.31 -9.89
N ALA A 49 -1.09 -7.91 -10.48
CA ALA A 49 -2.44 -7.93 -9.93
C ALA A 49 -2.46 -8.51 -8.51
N SER A 50 -1.78 -9.64 -8.29
CA SER A 50 -1.65 -10.24 -6.97
C SER A 50 -0.95 -9.31 -5.95
N ARG A 51 0.09 -8.58 -6.36
CA ARG A 51 0.78 -7.62 -5.48
C ARG A 51 -0.05 -6.37 -5.21
N LEU A 52 -0.84 -5.92 -6.18
CA LEU A 52 -1.76 -4.81 -6.00
C LEU A 52 -2.83 -5.15 -4.96
N ASP A 53 -3.45 -6.33 -5.03
CA ASP A 53 -4.45 -6.74 -4.05
C ASP A 53 -3.91 -6.77 -2.62
N LEU A 54 -2.70 -7.34 -2.43
CA LEU A 54 -2.03 -7.35 -1.13
C LEU A 54 -1.70 -5.92 -0.63
N THR A 55 -1.30 -5.04 -1.55
CA THR A 55 -0.95 -3.66 -1.22
C THR A 55 -2.19 -2.83 -0.89
N LEU A 56 -3.27 -2.96 -1.65
CA LEU A 56 -4.56 -2.33 -1.39
C LEU A 56 -5.10 -2.71 -0.02
N GLY A 57 -5.08 -4.00 0.32
CA GLY A 57 -5.48 -4.48 1.64
C GLY A 57 -4.65 -3.85 2.77
N SER A 58 -3.33 -3.82 2.61
CA SER A 58 -2.43 -3.22 3.59
C SER A 58 -2.62 -1.70 3.72
N LEU A 59 -2.85 -0.98 2.62
CA LEU A 59 -3.06 0.47 2.62
C LEU A 59 -4.40 0.83 3.28
N LEU A 60 -5.49 0.14 2.91
CA LEU A 60 -6.81 0.34 3.51
C LEU A 60 -6.77 0.13 5.02
N GLN A 61 -6.14 -0.96 5.48
CA GLN A 61 -6.00 -1.25 6.91
C GLN A 61 -5.16 -0.18 7.62
N GLY A 62 -4.06 0.28 7.00
CA GLY A 62 -3.22 1.33 7.55
C GLY A 62 -3.94 2.68 7.68
N ILE A 63 -4.65 3.11 6.62
CA ILE A 63 -5.46 4.33 6.59
C ILE A 63 -6.53 4.29 7.69
N ALA A 64 -7.26 3.18 7.82
CA ALA A 64 -8.27 3.01 8.86
C ALA A 64 -7.66 3.08 10.27
N GLY A 65 -6.50 2.45 10.47
CA GLY A 65 -5.78 2.49 11.75
C GLY A 65 -5.32 3.91 12.13
N ILE A 66 -4.76 4.66 11.18
CA ILE A 66 -4.39 6.06 11.40
C ILE A 66 -5.63 6.91 11.71
N GLY A 67 -6.74 6.70 11.01
CA GLY A 67 -8.01 7.37 11.30
C GLY A 67 -8.50 7.11 12.74
N ALA A 68 -8.42 5.86 13.20
CA ALA A 68 -8.76 5.51 14.58
C ALA A 68 -7.84 6.16 15.61
N LEU A 69 -6.53 6.26 15.32
CA LEU A 69 -5.58 6.98 16.17
C LEU A 69 -5.90 8.47 16.27
N LEU A 70 -6.19 9.12 15.13
CA LEU A 70 -6.60 10.54 15.10
C LEU A 70 -7.90 10.77 15.89
N ALA A 71 -8.88 9.89 15.74
CA ALA A 71 -10.15 9.97 16.49
C ALA A 71 -9.96 9.79 17.99
N SER A 72 -8.86 9.17 18.42
CA SER A 72 -8.52 8.92 19.83
C SER A 72 -7.77 10.09 20.48
N VAL A 73 -7.39 11.12 19.72
CA VAL A 73 -6.66 12.27 20.26
C VAL A 73 -7.59 13.13 21.15
N PRO A 74 -7.22 13.43 22.41
CA PRO A 74 -8.06 14.23 23.30
C PRO A 74 -8.18 15.70 22.83
N MET A 75 -9.36 16.28 23.06
CA MET A 75 -9.70 17.66 22.67
C MET A 75 -9.37 18.72 23.73
N GLU A 76 -8.67 18.36 24.80
CA GLU A 76 -8.34 19.26 25.91
C GLU A 76 -7.43 20.41 25.46
N GLU A 77 -7.76 21.64 25.81
CA GLU A 77 -7.04 22.84 25.33
C GLU A 77 -5.71 23.10 26.04
N THR A 78 -5.29 22.23 26.96
CA THR A 78 -4.09 22.38 27.78
C THR A 78 -3.30 21.05 27.86
N GLY A 79 -2.01 21.13 28.18
CA GLY A 79 -1.14 19.96 28.35
C GLY A 79 -0.63 19.34 27.04
N GLU A 80 -0.13 18.12 27.12
CA GLU A 80 0.51 17.39 26.01
C GLU A 80 -0.42 17.18 24.79
N ALA A 81 -1.73 17.16 25.03
CA ALA A 81 -2.76 17.07 24.00
C ALA A 81 -2.63 18.18 22.93
N VAL A 82 -2.19 19.38 23.32
CA VAL A 82 -2.01 20.51 22.40
C VAL A 82 -0.90 20.23 21.38
N GLU A 83 0.24 19.68 21.83
CA GLU A 83 1.36 19.37 20.95
C GLU A 83 1.03 18.23 19.99
N ILE A 84 0.31 17.20 20.47
CA ILE A 84 -0.18 16.10 19.61
C ILE A 84 -1.15 16.65 18.55
N ARG A 85 -2.07 17.56 18.91
CA ARG A 85 -3.01 18.13 17.92
C ARG A 85 -2.33 18.95 16.83
N ARG A 86 -1.16 19.55 17.11
CA ARG A 86 -0.39 20.26 16.07
C ARG A 86 0.11 19.34 14.96
N THR A 87 0.20 18.03 15.20
CA THR A 87 0.59 17.06 14.15
C THR A 87 -0.58 16.60 13.30
N ILE A 88 -1.84 16.81 13.72
CA ILE A 88 -3.03 16.34 13.01
C ILE A 88 -3.06 16.81 11.55
N PRO A 89 -2.78 18.09 11.21
CA PRO A 89 -2.77 18.52 9.81
C PRO A 89 -1.76 17.76 8.95
N SER A 90 -0.55 17.50 9.48
CA SER A 90 0.48 16.73 8.76
C SER A 90 0.07 15.27 8.54
N VAL A 91 -0.58 14.65 9.54
CA VAL A 91 -1.14 13.29 9.38
C VAL A 91 -2.29 13.29 8.37
N GLY A 92 -3.14 14.33 8.38
CA GLY A 92 -4.21 14.50 7.41
C GLY A 92 -3.69 14.63 5.97
N ALA A 93 -2.60 15.38 5.76
CA ALA A 93 -1.95 15.48 4.46
C ALA A 93 -1.40 14.12 4.00
N LEU A 94 -0.75 13.36 4.89
CA LEU A 94 -0.29 12.01 4.58
C LEU A 94 -1.45 11.08 4.22
N LEU A 95 -2.59 11.16 4.92
CA LEU A 95 -3.78 10.36 4.59
C LEU A 95 -4.32 10.69 3.19
N ALA A 96 -4.26 11.95 2.77
CA ALA A 96 -4.64 12.34 1.41
C ALA A 96 -3.70 11.71 0.37
N ASP A 97 -2.39 11.80 0.57
CA ASP A 97 -1.40 11.20 -0.33
C ASP A 97 -1.56 9.66 -0.41
N LEU A 98 -1.80 9.00 0.72
CA LEU A 98 -2.07 7.55 0.76
C LEU A 98 -3.38 7.20 0.04
N GLY A 99 -4.37 8.07 0.07
CA GLY A 99 -5.61 7.94 -0.69
C GLY A 99 -5.38 7.98 -2.19
N GLU A 100 -4.56 8.90 -2.68
CA GLU A 100 -4.17 8.97 -4.10
C GLU A 100 -3.43 7.71 -4.55
N VAL A 101 -2.49 7.20 -3.74
CA VAL A 101 -1.80 5.93 -4.01
C VAL A 101 -2.77 4.76 -4.07
N LEU A 102 -3.78 4.74 -3.18
CA LEU A 102 -4.81 3.70 -3.17
C LEU A 102 -5.64 3.72 -4.45
N ILE A 103 -6.08 4.91 -4.89
CA ILE A 103 -6.85 5.09 -6.12
C ILE A 103 -6.03 4.59 -7.32
N TYR A 104 -4.78 5.04 -7.45
CA TYR A 104 -3.90 4.62 -8.53
C TYR A 104 -3.67 3.11 -8.56
N ALA A 105 -3.43 2.49 -7.39
CA ALA A 105 -3.27 1.04 -7.30
C ALA A 105 -4.54 0.27 -7.70
N TYR A 106 -5.72 0.82 -7.38
CA TYR A 106 -6.99 0.23 -7.77
C TYR A 106 -7.25 0.36 -9.29
N GLU A 107 -6.99 1.52 -9.87
CA GLU A 107 -7.07 1.74 -11.33
C GLU A 107 -6.14 0.80 -12.08
N LEU A 108 -4.91 0.62 -11.61
CA LEU A 108 -3.96 -0.30 -12.21
C LEU A 108 -4.43 -1.77 -12.08
N SER A 109 -5.05 -2.14 -10.97
CA SER A 109 -5.63 -3.49 -10.79
C SER A 109 -6.75 -3.73 -11.81
N LEU A 110 -7.66 -2.76 -12.00
CA LEU A 110 -8.70 -2.82 -13.02
C LEU A 110 -8.12 -2.91 -14.44
N ALA A 111 -7.07 -2.16 -14.75
CA ALA A 111 -6.42 -2.18 -16.06
C ALA A 111 -5.79 -3.55 -16.40
N CYS A 112 -5.38 -4.33 -15.40
CA CYS A 112 -4.85 -5.68 -15.60
C CYS A 112 -5.94 -6.68 -16.04
N GLN A 113 -7.19 -6.51 -15.61
CA GLN A 113 -8.24 -7.52 -15.77
C GLN A 113 -8.55 -7.90 -17.22
N PRO A 114 -8.70 -6.97 -18.19
CA PRO A 114 -9.00 -7.33 -19.57
C PRO A 114 -7.87 -8.16 -20.22
N ASN A 115 -6.61 -7.88 -19.86
CA ASN A 115 -5.44 -8.56 -20.40
C ASN A 115 -5.21 -9.95 -19.79
N LEU A 116 -5.88 -10.24 -18.66
CA LEU A 116 -5.82 -11.52 -17.96
C LEU A 116 -7.07 -12.40 -18.17
N ALA A 117 -8.14 -11.87 -18.79
CA ALA A 117 -9.44 -12.52 -18.86
C ALA A 117 -9.41 -13.92 -19.51
N ASP A 118 -8.58 -14.11 -20.54
CA ASP A 118 -8.44 -15.36 -21.28
C ASP A 118 -7.10 -16.07 -21.01
N TYR A 119 -6.33 -15.59 -20.04
CA TYR A 119 -5.00 -16.10 -19.74
C TYR A 119 -5.07 -17.37 -18.88
N ALA A 120 -4.54 -18.49 -19.38
CA ALA A 120 -4.36 -19.74 -18.64
C ALA A 120 -2.86 -19.98 -18.36
N PRO A 121 -2.40 -19.91 -17.10
CA PRO A 121 -0.98 -19.97 -16.72
C PRO A 121 -0.33 -21.35 -16.88
#